data_AF-A0A5N6GM57-F1
#
_entry.id   AF-A0A5N6GM57-F1
#
_cell.length_a   1.000
_cell.length_b   1.000
_cell.length_c   1.000
_cell.angle_alpha   90.00
_cell.angle_beta   90.00
_cell.angle_gamma   90.00
#
_symmetry.space_group_name_H-M   'P 1'
#
loop_
_entity.id
_entity.type
_entity.pdbx_description
1 polymer ?
#
loop_
_entity_poly.entity_id
_entity_poly.type
_entity_poly.pdbx_seq_one_letter_code
_entity_poly.pdbx_strand_id
1 'polypeptide(L)'
;MKFPKCMLRRSNYPGILTRTYNSPLYPSIRRIMSDAFPDVASRLERFQEAQESLYGDLRSIANPQDWTPPQQSGGHRGRYLWTDAFGVINFITLHREYEKALASSTSAPDDRYLTLARRLVQTVHDVLGRTRDGQSRLPGATDDNPMGGGLRIGKIEEHGSDGDGQYHHYLTIWMFALNRLSLATGDPTYNRQAIALAKAIHPRFFIGRHLFRPRMVWKMSMDLSTALVASEGNLDPVDGFVTFRLLQAAAMQMGEGEVLANEIADYRKVMERKGKHFVTSDPLDLGMSLWTAHWFAEKEDWATQLSGECFEHIYELFEIDRYLDRSHKYRLAFREFGTCMGIKCMSEQSTEKESAVDLKVYADKILDSWNIYMQKSLATKMTPDDLRPITRVMYASALLPGG
;
A
#
# COMPACT_ATOMS: atom_id res chain seq x y z
N MET A 1 -45.42 -44.28 4.92
CA MET A 1 -44.33 -44.90 5.69
C MET A 1 -43.65 -43.82 6.53
N LYS A 2 -43.82 -43.89 7.85
CA LYS A 2 -43.22 -43.02 8.88
C LYS A 2 -42.20 -43.87 9.63
N PHE A 3 -41.03 -43.32 9.92
CA PHE A 3 -40.02 -43.84 10.85
C PHE A 3 -39.20 -42.65 11.41
N PRO A 4 -38.62 -42.72 12.62
CA PRO A 4 -39.30 -42.27 13.84
C PRO A 4 -38.56 -41.16 14.63
N LYS A 5 -39.28 -40.55 15.59
CA LYS A 5 -38.73 -39.81 16.74
C LYS A 5 -38.15 -40.80 17.76
N CYS A 6 -36.97 -40.52 18.33
CA CYS A 6 -36.74 -40.35 19.78
C CYS A 6 -35.22 -40.31 20.10
N MET A 7 -34.76 -39.23 20.74
CA MET A 7 -34.19 -39.22 22.10
C MET A 7 -33.32 -37.97 22.30
N LEU A 8 -33.88 -37.02 23.06
CA LEU A 8 -33.11 -35.97 23.73
C LEU A 8 -32.18 -36.61 24.76
N ARG A 9 -30.87 -36.40 24.62
CA ARG A 9 -29.94 -36.40 25.75
C ARG A 9 -29.43 -34.98 25.95
N ARG A 10 -29.86 -34.37 27.06
CA ARG A 10 -29.20 -33.21 27.67
C ARG A 10 -27.87 -33.69 28.25
N SER A 11 -26.79 -33.00 27.94
CA SER A 11 -25.59 -32.98 28.80
C SER A 11 -24.91 -31.61 28.72
N ASN A 12 -25.14 -30.86 29.79
CA ASN A 12 -24.30 -29.85 30.44
C ASN A 12 -23.14 -29.23 29.65
N TYR A 13 -23.35 -28.01 29.16
CA TYR A 13 -22.28 -27.02 29.03
C TYR A 13 -22.24 -26.18 30.33
N PRO A 14 -21.06 -25.97 30.96
CA PRO A 14 -20.94 -24.98 32.01
C PRO A 14 -21.09 -23.58 31.40
N GLY A 15 -21.98 -22.79 32.01
CA GLY A 15 -22.31 -21.44 31.58
C GLY A 15 -21.09 -20.53 31.59
N ILE A 16 -20.81 -19.91 30.45
CA ILE A 16 -19.91 -18.78 30.36
C ILE A 16 -20.60 -17.61 31.05
N LEU A 17 -20.02 -17.17 32.16
CA LEU A 17 -20.38 -15.94 32.85
C LEU A 17 -20.33 -14.76 31.86
N THR A 18 -21.50 -14.26 31.49
CA THR A 18 -21.65 -12.92 30.92
C THR A 18 -21.25 -11.90 31.98
N ARG A 19 -20.00 -11.43 31.93
CA ARG A 19 -19.53 -10.31 32.73
C ARG A 19 -20.02 -9.03 32.05
N THR A 20 -21.17 -8.52 32.52
CA THR A 20 -21.63 -7.17 32.21
C THR A 20 -20.64 -6.16 32.79
N TYR A 21 -19.81 -5.56 31.93
CA TYR A 21 -19.06 -4.36 32.28
C TYR A 21 -19.97 -3.15 32.14
N ASN A 22 -20.61 -2.78 33.24
CA ASN A 22 -21.10 -1.41 33.42
C ASN A 22 -19.89 -0.53 33.72
N SER A 23 -19.43 0.21 32.72
CA SER A 23 -18.52 1.35 32.93
C SER A 23 -19.32 2.65 32.75
N PRO A 24 -19.13 3.66 33.62
CA PRO A 24 -19.99 4.83 33.68
C PRO A 24 -19.81 5.75 32.47
N LEU A 25 -20.93 6.30 32.03
CA LEU A 25 -21.09 7.38 31.05
C LEU A 25 -20.08 8.51 31.31
N TYR A 26 -19.24 8.82 30.30
CA TYR A 26 -18.47 10.05 30.23
C TYR A 26 -19.44 11.26 30.18
N PRO A 27 -19.32 12.25 31.07
CA PRO A 27 -20.10 13.47 30.98
C PRO A 27 -19.51 14.42 29.92
N SER A 28 -20.34 14.69 28.90
CA SER A 28 -20.45 15.92 28.12
C SER A 28 -19.15 16.68 27.79
N ILE A 29 -18.50 16.33 26.67
CA ILE A 29 -17.73 17.30 25.88
C ILE A 29 -18.74 18.10 25.05
N ARG A 30 -19.44 19.02 25.69
CA ARG A 30 -20.34 19.99 25.05
C ARG A 30 -20.18 21.36 25.70
N ARG A 31 -18.94 21.87 25.72
CA ARG A 31 -18.61 23.30 25.85
C ARG A 31 -17.11 23.46 25.75
N ILE A 32 -16.66 23.87 24.57
CA ILE A 32 -15.70 24.94 24.28
C ILE A 32 -15.74 25.04 22.75
N MET A 33 -16.72 25.81 22.25
CA MET A 33 -16.76 26.31 20.88
C MET A 33 -16.90 27.82 21.01
N SER A 34 -15.77 28.52 21.11
CA SER A 34 -15.62 29.90 20.64
C SER A 34 -14.16 30.32 20.87
N ASP A 35 -13.26 29.79 20.06
CA ASP A 35 -12.07 30.54 19.67
C ASP A 35 -11.84 30.19 18.21
N ALA A 36 -11.84 31.22 17.35
CA ALA A 36 -11.63 31.07 15.92
C ALA A 36 -10.19 30.57 15.69
N PHE A 37 -10.04 29.26 15.53
CA PHE A 37 -8.81 28.68 15.02
C PHE A 37 -8.61 29.17 13.58
N PRO A 38 -7.37 29.51 13.17
CA PRO A 38 -7.08 29.76 11.76
C PRO A 38 -7.56 28.56 10.93
N ASP A 39 -8.17 28.84 9.78
CA ASP A 39 -8.80 27.85 8.90
C ASP A 39 -7.90 26.61 8.76
N VAL A 40 -8.31 25.49 9.37
CA VAL A 40 -7.50 24.27 9.36
C VAL A 40 -7.62 23.69 7.97
N ALA A 41 -6.51 23.71 7.22
CA ALA A 41 -6.42 23.14 5.88
C ALA A 41 -7.15 21.79 5.81
N SER A 42 -8.03 21.67 4.82
CA SER A 42 -8.84 20.49 4.56
C SER A 42 -7.95 19.24 4.37
N ARG A 43 -8.55 18.05 4.47
CA ARG A 43 -7.82 16.79 4.21
C ARG A 43 -7.21 16.78 2.79
N LEU A 44 -7.92 17.34 1.80
CA LEU A 44 -7.45 17.43 0.42
C LEU A 44 -6.30 18.43 0.27
N GLU A 45 -6.36 19.58 0.94
CA GLU A 45 -5.24 20.56 0.90
C GLU A 45 -3.98 19.96 1.52
N ARG A 46 -4.07 19.34 2.70
CA ARG A 46 -2.93 18.67 3.34
C ARG A 46 -2.39 17.50 2.50
N PHE A 47 -3.28 16.78 1.82
CA PHE A 47 -2.89 15.74 0.87
C PHE A 47 -2.06 16.35 -0.27
N GLN A 48 -2.55 17.43 -0.86
CA GLN A 48 -1.92 18.08 -2.00
C GLN A 48 -0.57 18.68 -1.60
N GLU A 49 -0.49 19.36 -0.45
CA GLU A 49 0.76 19.89 0.11
C GLU A 49 1.81 18.78 0.32
N ALA A 50 1.38 17.63 0.84
CA ALA A 50 2.27 16.48 1.03
C ALA A 50 2.80 15.92 -0.29
N GLN A 51 1.94 15.79 -1.31
CA GLN A 51 2.34 15.39 -2.66
C GLN A 51 3.26 16.43 -3.32
N GLU A 52 2.91 17.71 -3.26
CA GLU A 52 3.68 18.84 -3.83
C GLU A 52 5.07 18.96 -3.23
N SER A 53 5.20 18.64 -1.95
CA SER A 53 6.50 18.65 -1.27
C SER A 53 7.52 17.64 -1.84
N LEU A 54 7.05 16.67 -2.64
CA LEU A 54 7.84 15.64 -3.32
C LEU A 54 7.95 15.86 -4.83
N TYR A 55 6.89 16.42 -5.42
CA TYR A 55 6.71 16.46 -6.87
C TYR A 55 6.67 17.88 -7.44
N GLY A 56 6.94 18.88 -6.59
CA GLY A 56 6.89 20.30 -6.94
C GLY A 56 5.47 20.84 -6.91
N ASP A 57 5.34 22.16 -7.05
CA ASP A 57 4.04 22.84 -7.11
C ASP A 57 3.27 22.37 -8.36
N LEU A 58 2.18 21.63 -8.14
CA LEU A 58 1.41 20.99 -9.20
C LEU A 58 0.50 22.01 -9.91
N ARG A 59 0.16 23.11 -9.24
CA ARG A 59 -0.75 24.13 -9.77
C ARG A 59 -0.04 25.10 -10.72
N SER A 60 1.26 25.33 -10.54
CA SER A 60 2.04 26.18 -11.46
C SER A 60 2.52 25.48 -12.74
N ILE A 61 2.24 24.19 -12.89
CA ILE A 61 2.57 23.45 -14.11
C ILE A 61 1.67 23.92 -15.25
N ALA A 62 2.23 24.68 -16.18
CA ALA A 62 1.50 25.18 -17.35
C ALA A 62 1.13 24.06 -18.34
N ASN A 63 2.09 23.17 -18.65
CA ASN A 63 1.87 22.00 -19.51
C ASN A 63 2.32 20.72 -18.79
N PRO A 64 1.38 19.86 -18.36
CA PRO A 64 1.71 18.59 -17.70
C PRO A 64 2.58 17.65 -18.53
N GLN A 65 2.56 17.73 -19.86
CA GLN A 65 3.38 16.87 -20.74
C GLN A 65 4.88 17.16 -20.64
N ASP A 66 5.25 18.41 -20.34
CA ASP A 66 6.65 18.85 -20.25
C ASP A 66 7.21 18.66 -18.83
N TRP A 67 6.35 18.35 -17.85
CA TRP A 67 6.76 18.17 -16.48
C TRP A 67 7.69 16.98 -16.32
N THR A 68 8.78 17.20 -15.58
CA THR A 68 9.71 16.15 -15.15
C THR A 68 9.69 16.14 -13.63
N PRO A 69 9.42 14.99 -12.97
CA PRO A 69 9.35 14.97 -11.53
C PRO A 69 10.68 15.40 -10.91
N PRO A 70 10.69 16.30 -9.92
CA PRO A 70 11.92 16.68 -9.23
C PRO A 70 12.55 15.45 -8.53
N GLN A 71 13.84 15.53 -8.25
CA GLN A 71 14.61 14.45 -7.63
C GLN A 71 14.44 14.41 -6.10
N GLN A 72 13.18 14.42 -5.64
CA GLN A 72 12.80 14.60 -4.23
C GLN A 72 12.10 13.38 -3.61
N SER A 73 11.86 12.32 -4.38
CA SER A 73 11.28 11.06 -3.88
C SER A 73 12.21 10.25 -2.96
N GLY A 74 13.44 10.73 -2.76
CA GLY A 74 14.51 10.05 -2.04
C GLY A 74 15.28 9.07 -2.91
N GLY A 75 16.34 8.46 -2.36
CA GLY A 75 17.08 7.41 -3.06
C GLY A 75 18.03 7.91 -4.17
N HIS A 76 18.72 6.95 -4.79
CA HIS A 76 19.72 7.17 -5.81
C HIS A 76 19.09 7.83 -7.05
N ARG A 77 19.64 8.99 -7.45
CA ARG A 77 19.11 9.87 -8.51
C ARG A 77 17.68 10.38 -8.23
N GLY A 78 17.31 10.46 -6.94
CA GLY A 78 16.05 11.05 -6.48
C GLY A 78 14.82 10.22 -6.80
N ARG A 79 14.98 8.90 -6.95
CA ARG A 79 13.88 7.94 -7.10
C ARG A 79 13.99 6.83 -6.06
N TYR A 80 12.85 6.50 -5.48
CA TYR A 80 12.71 5.42 -4.50
C TYR A 80 11.40 4.71 -4.77
N LEU A 81 11.47 3.42 -5.11
CA LEU A 81 10.37 2.71 -5.78
C LEU A 81 9.06 2.74 -4.98
N TRP A 82 9.13 2.57 -3.66
CA TRP A 82 7.96 2.70 -2.78
C TRP A 82 7.34 4.09 -2.86
N THR A 83 8.18 5.12 -2.75
CA THR A 83 7.73 6.51 -2.73
C THR A 83 7.04 6.88 -4.04
N ASP A 84 7.65 6.48 -5.15
CA ASP A 84 7.09 6.78 -6.47
C ASP A 84 5.85 5.93 -6.78
N ALA A 85 5.74 4.70 -6.28
CA ALA A 85 4.54 3.88 -6.45
C ALA A 85 3.32 4.52 -5.80
N PHE A 86 3.45 4.94 -4.54
CA PHE A 86 2.40 5.73 -3.87
C PHE A 86 2.23 7.12 -4.50
N GLY A 87 3.29 7.72 -5.04
CA GLY A 87 3.21 8.95 -5.81
C GLY A 87 2.25 8.85 -7.00
N VAL A 88 2.35 7.77 -7.78
CA VAL A 88 1.44 7.46 -8.90
C VAL A 88 0.01 7.27 -8.40
N ILE A 89 -0.18 6.45 -7.35
CA ILE A 89 -1.51 6.22 -6.75
C ILE A 89 -2.12 7.55 -6.28
N ASN A 90 -1.33 8.39 -5.61
CA ASN A 90 -1.78 9.69 -5.11
C ASN A 90 -2.17 10.65 -6.24
N PHE A 91 -1.45 10.65 -7.38
CA PHE A 91 -1.88 11.42 -8.55
C PHE A 91 -3.21 10.94 -9.11
N ILE A 92 -3.46 9.64 -9.14
CA ILE A 92 -4.76 9.08 -9.55
C ILE A 92 -5.85 9.54 -8.57
N THR A 93 -5.58 9.52 -7.26
CA THR A 93 -6.50 10.04 -6.24
C THR A 93 -6.79 11.53 -6.45
N LEU A 94 -5.77 12.37 -6.70
CA LEU A 94 -5.97 13.79 -7.02
C LEU A 94 -6.83 14.00 -8.25
N HIS A 95 -6.65 13.18 -9.30
CA HIS A 95 -7.49 13.25 -10.48
C HIS A 95 -8.96 13.03 -10.12
N ARG A 96 -9.27 11.97 -9.35
CA ARG A 96 -10.65 11.67 -8.95
C ARG A 96 -11.28 12.75 -8.08
N GLU A 97 -10.51 13.33 -7.16
CA GLU A 97 -10.99 14.46 -6.34
C GLU A 97 -11.20 15.73 -7.18
N TYR A 98 -10.35 15.96 -8.17
CA TYR A 98 -10.49 17.05 -9.13
C TYR A 98 -11.75 16.88 -10.02
N GLU A 99 -12.01 15.67 -10.51
CA GLU A 99 -13.25 15.35 -11.23
C GLU A 99 -14.49 15.59 -10.37
N LYS A 100 -14.49 15.12 -9.12
CA LYS A 100 -15.60 15.34 -8.17
C LYS A 100 -15.86 16.83 -7.91
N ALA A 101 -14.80 17.61 -7.70
CA ALA A 101 -14.90 19.04 -7.45
C ALA A 101 -15.48 19.81 -8.66
N LEU A 102 -15.25 19.29 -9.88
CA LEU A 102 -15.77 19.88 -11.12
C LEU A 102 -17.11 19.29 -11.57
N ALA A 103 -17.68 18.30 -10.87
CA ALA A 103 -18.95 17.68 -11.25
C ALA A 103 -20.13 18.66 -11.28
N SER A 104 -20.06 19.78 -10.53
CA SER A 104 -21.03 20.87 -10.54
C SER A 104 -20.64 22.06 -11.42
N SER A 105 -19.47 21.99 -12.07
CA SER A 105 -18.93 23.02 -12.95
C SER A 105 -19.35 22.78 -14.41
N THR A 106 -19.39 23.85 -15.21
CA THR A 106 -19.57 23.78 -16.67
C THR A 106 -18.27 23.40 -17.41
N SER A 107 -17.14 23.38 -16.70
CA SER A 107 -15.83 23.03 -17.26
C SER A 107 -15.52 21.55 -17.00
N ALA A 108 -15.20 20.80 -18.05
CA ALA A 108 -14.71 19.44 -17.90
C ALA A 108 -13.31 19.43 -17.25
N PRO A 109 -13.01 18.48 -16.34
CA PRO A 109 -11.67 18.27 -15.81
C PRO A 109 -10.68 17.96 -16.93
N ASP A 110 -9.48 18.56 -16.89
CA ASP A 110 -8.37 18.15 -17.75
C ASP A 110 -7.65 16.90 -17.23
N ASP A 111 -6.85 16.26 -18.09
CA ASP A 111 -6.10 15.03 -17.79
C ASP A 111 -4.78 15.30 -17.02
N ARG A 112 -4.65 16.43 -16.30
CA ARG A 112 -3.34 16.84 -15.77
C ARG A 112 -2.74 15.82 -14.82
N TYR A 113 -3.50 15.35 -13.84
CA TYR A 113 -2.96 14.51 -12.78
C TYR A 113 -2.63 13.11 -13.30
N LEU A 114 -3.42 12.57 -14.23
CA LEU A 114 -3.06 11.33 -14.92
C LEU A 114 -1.85 11.55 -15.85
N THR A 115 -1.73 12.69 -16.53
CA THR A 115 -0.50 13.03 -17.27
C THR A 115 0.72 13.04 -16.36
N LEU A 116 0.64 13.67 -15.19
CA LEU A 116 1.73 13.67 -14.20
C LEU A 116 2.05 12.25 -13.71
N ALA A 117 1.04 11.42 -13.47
CA ALA A 117 1.23 10.00 -13.14
C ALA A 117 2.00 9.25 -14.25
N ARG A 118 1.63 9.46 -15.53
CA ARG A 118 2.33 8.87 -16.69
C ARG A 118 3.78 9.34 -16.78
N ARG A 119 4.05 10.63 -16.56
CA ARG A 119 5.40 11.21 -16.54
C ARG A 119 6.25 10.65 -15.39
N LEU A 120 5.64 10.42 -14.23
CA LEU A 120 6.32 9.78 -13.10
C LEU A 120 6.67 8.31 -13.42
N VAL A 121 5.73 7.55 -13.98
CA VAL A 121 5.98 6.17 -14.45
C VAL A 121 7.14 6.11 -15.42
N GLN A 122 7.14 6.95 -16.45
CA GLN A 122 8.23 7.02 -17.43
C GLN A 122 9.58 7.30 -16.73
N THR A 123 9.61 8.28 -15.82
CA THR A 123 10.86 8.64 -15.15
C THR A 123 11.36 7.54 -14.21
N VAL A 124 10.45 6.82 -13.54
CA VAL A 124 10.82 5.65 -12.73
C VAL A 124 11.42 4.56 -13.61
N HIS A 125 10.83 4.28 -14.78
CA HIS A 125 11.38 3.27 -15.70
C HIS A 125 12.76 3.69 -16.24
N ASP A 126 12.95 4.98 -16.55
CA ASP A 126 14.23 5.50 -17.05
C ASP A 126 15.33 5.55 -15.99
N VAL A 127 14.97 5.65 -14.70
CA VAL A 127 15.96 5.67 -13.61
C VAL A 127 16.13 4.29 -13.00
N LEU A 128 15.05 3.71 -12.46
CA LEU A 128 15.06 2.46 -11.70
C LEU A 128 15.01 1.19 -12.58
N GLY A 129 14.60 1.30 -13.85
CA GLY A 129 14.70 0.22 -14.84
C GLY A 129 16.05 0.13 -15.57
N ARG A 130 17.03 0.94 -15.15
CA ARG A 130 18.39 0.99 -15.70
C ARG A 130 19.45 0.66 -14.66
N THR A 131 20.65 0.32 -15.13
CA THR A 131 21.87 0.26 -14.32
C THR A 131 22.11 1.59 -13.61
N ARG A 132 22.89 1.59 -12.51
CA ARG A 132 23.06 2.79 -11.66
C ARG A 132 23.70 3.96 -12.42
N ASP A 133 24.65 3.66 -13.31
CA ASP A 133 25.25 4.63 -14.24
C ASP A 133 24.28 5.17 -15.32
N GLY A 134 23.08 4.60 -15.42
CA GLY A 134 22.05 4.94 -16.39
C GLY A 134 22.31 4.49 -17.82
N GLN A 135 23.41 3.79 -18.07
CA GLN A 135 23.87 3.51 -19.44
C GLN A 135 23.07 2.38 -20.10
N SER A 136 22.68 1.36 -19.33
CA SER A 136 22.01 0.16 -19.84
C SER A 136 20.70 -0.11 -19.12
N ARG A 137 19.80 -0.84 -19.78
CA ARG A 137 18.65 -1.46 -19.09
C ARG A 137 19.15 -2.53 -18.11
N LEU A 138 18.34 -2.85 -17.11
CA LEU A 138 18.66 -3.98 -16.23
C LEU A 138 18.74 -5.30 -17.03
N PRO A 139 19.60 -6.25 -16.64
CA PRO A 139 19.71 -7.54 -17.31
C PRO A 139 18.35 -8.23 -17.44
N GLY A 140 17.99 -8.66 -18.67
CA GLY A 140 16.69 -9.25 -19.00
C GLY A 140 15.67 -8.28 -19.59
N ALA A 141 15.87 -6.96 -19.47
CA ALA A 141 15.03 -5.96 -20.12
C ALA A 141 15.51 -5.61 -21.54
N THR A 142 14.56 -5.28 -22.41
CA THR A 142 14.78 -4.79 -23.78
C THR A 142 13.97 -3.51 -24.01
N ASP A 143 14.09 -2.87 -25.18
CA ASP A 143 13.23 -1.72 -25.52
C ASP A 143 11.76 -2.11 -25.66
N ASP A 144 11.47 -3.30 -26.21
CA ASP A 144 10.11 -3.83 -26.34
C ASP A 144 9.56 -4.40 -25.02
N ASN A 145 10.43 -4.84 -24.11
CA ASN A 145 10.07 -5.31 -22.77
C ASN A 145 10.93 -4.62 -21.71
N PRO A 146 10.67 -3.34 -21.41
CA PRO A 146 11.48 -2.56 -20.48
C PRO A 146 11.44 -3.09 -19.04
N MET A 147 10.39 -3.85 -18.69
CA MET A 147 10.21 -4.45 -17.35
C MET A 147 10.87 -5.82 -17.21
N GLY A 148 11.47 -6.37 -18.28
CA GLY A 148 12.01 -7.73 -18.32
C GLY A 148 13.16 -8.02 -17.34
N GLY A 149 13.80 -6.97 -16.81
CA GLY A 149 14.87 -7.05 -15.81
C GLY A 149 14.44 -6.66 -14.40
N GLY A 150 13.14 -6.41 -14.18
CA GLY A 150 12.67 -5.89 -12.91
C GLY A 150 12.87 -4.37 -12.76
N LEU A 151 12.85 -3.89 -11.51
CA LEU A 151 13.14 -2.50 -11.16
C LEU A 151 13.97 -2.45 -9.88
N ARG A 152 14.97 -1.57 -9.86
CA ARG A 152 15.75 -1.29 -8.64
C ARG A 152 14.88 -0.63 -7.57
N ILE A 153 15.23 -0.85 -6.31
CA ILE A 153 14.63 -0.15 -5.16
C ILE A 153 15.00 1.34 -5.22
N GLY A 154 16.24 1.65 -5.60
CA GLY A 154 16.77 3.01 -5.65
C GLY A 154 17.46 3.44 -4.35
N LYS A 155 18.05 2.51 -3.58
CA LYS A 155 18.83 2.91 -2.40
C LYS A 155 20.15 3.59 -2.76
N ILE A 156 20.64 4.44 -1.85
CA ILE A 156 21.89 5.19 -2.02
C ILE A 156 23.08 4.23 -2.04
N GLU A 157 23.16 3.35 -1.05
CA GLU A 157 24.15 2.29 -0.97
C GLU A 157 23.91 1.28 -2.10
N GLU A 158 24.96 0.93 -2.83
CA GLU A 158 24.84 0.04 -3.98
C GLU A 158 24.77 -1.44 -3.60
N HIS A 159 25.52 -1.85 -2.58
CA HIS A 159 25.75 -3.25 -2.25
C HIS A 159 25.23 -3.62 -0.86
N GLY A 160 25.09 -4.93 -0.62
CA GLY A 160 24.72 -5.50 0.68
C GLY A 160 23.22 -5.77 0.84
N SER A 161 22.88 -6.44 1.95
CA SER A 161 21.49 -6.74 2.32
C SER A 161 20.64 -5.47 2.41
N ASP A 162 21.24 -4.36 2.85
CA ASP A 162 20.58 -3.07 3.01
C ASP A 162 20.80 -2.10 1.86
N GLY A 163 21.64 -2.42 0.87
CA GLY A 163 21.87 -1.57 -0.31
C GLY A 163 20.76 -1.68 -1.37
N ASP A 164 21.06 -1.28 -2.59
CA ASP A 164 20.13 -1.41 -3.71
C ASP A 164 19.90 -2.89 -4.07
N GLY A 165 18.99 -3.13 -5.01
CA GLY A 165 18.53 -4.47 -5.36
C GLY A 165 17.08 -4.43 -5.78
N GLN A 166 16.37 -5.53 -5.60
CA GLN A 166 14.95 -5.62 -5.87
C GLN A 166 14.23 -6.27 -4.69
N TYR A 167 13.25 -5.56 -4.10
CA TYR A 167 12.35 -6.10 -3.09
C TYR A 167 11.07 -6.58 -3.76
N HIS A 168 10.64 -7.80 -3.45
CA HIS A 168 9.41 -8.37 -4.00
C HIS A 168 8.20 -7.47 -3.71
N HIS A 169 8.02 -7.10 -2.44
CA HIS A 169 6.88 -6.28 -2.01
C HIS A 169 6.85 -4.88 -2.65
N TYR A 170 8.01 -4.26 -2.92
CA TYR A 170 8.04 -2.94 -3.59
C TYR A 170 7.65 -3.07 -5.05
N LEU A 171 8.08 -4.15 -5.70
CA LEU A 171 7.70 -4.45 -7.07
C LEU A 171 6.20 -4.73 -7.18
N THR A 172 5.58 -5.42 -6.21
CA THR A 172 4.13 -5.64 -6.21
C THR A 172 3.33 -4.35 -6.03
N ILE A 173 3.79 -3.41 -5.18
CA ILE A 173 3.14 -2.09 -5.07
C ILE A 173 3.27 -1.30 -6.37
N TRP A 174 4.44 -1.37 -7.04
CA TRP A 174 4.60 -0.75 -8.36
C TRP A 174 3.69 -1.36 -9.42
N MET A 175 3.57 -2.70 -9.47
CA MET A 175 2.62 -3.39 -10.34
C MET A 175 1.18 -2.94 -10.07
N PHE A 176 0.81 -2.80 -8.80
CA PHE A 176 -0.49 -2.27 -8.40
C PHE A 176 -0.70 -0.85 -8.94
N ALA A 177 0.29 0.05 -8.75
CA ALA A 177 0.21 1.42 -9.24
C ALA A 177 0.03 1.50 -10.77
N LEU A 178 0.77 0.69 -11.53
CA LEU A 178 0.63 0.58 -12.98
C LEU A 178 -0.76 0.07 -13.38
N ASN A 179 -1.27 -0.94 -12.69
CA ASN A 179 -2.62 -1.46 -12.94
C ASN A 179 -3.69 -0.39 -12.65
N ARG A 180 -3.58 0.34 -11.54
CA ARG A 180 -4.50 1.45 -11.23
C ARG A 180 -4.44 2.55 -12.28
N LEU A 181 -3.24 2.89 -12.77
CA LEU A 181 -3.09 3.85 -13.86
C LEU A 181 -3.75 3.36 -15.15
N SER A 182 -3.61 2.07 -15.45
CA SER A 182 -4.26 1.42 -16.60
C SER A 182 -5.78 1.57 -16.54
N LEU A 183 -6.37 1.30 -15.38
CA LEU A 183 -7.82 1.44 -15.18
C LEU A 183 -8.28 2.90 -15.22
N ALA A 184 -7.53 3.83 -14.61
CA ALA A 184 -7.88 5.24 -14.56
C ALA A 184 -7.80 5.92 -15.94
N THR A 185 -6.85 5.51 -16.78
CA THR A 185 -6.65 6.09 -18.12
C THR A 185 -7.38 5.34 -19.23
N GLY A 186 -7.80 4.09 -18.97
CA GLY A 186 -8.26 3.16 -19.99
C GLY A 186 -7.15 2.62 -20.91
N ASP A 187 -5.88 2.98 -20.68
CA ASP A 187 -4.74 2.50 -21.47
C ASP A 187 -4.25 1.14 -20.94
N PRO A 188 -4.41 0.03 -21.70
CA PRO A 188 -4.00 -1.30 -21.25
C PRO A 188 -2.48 -1.47 -21.13
N THR A 189 -1.70 -0.57 -21.71
CA THR A 189 -0.22 -0.63 -21.74
C THR A 189 0.37 -0.73 -20.33
N TYR A 190 -0.19 0.00 -19.37
CA TYR A 190 0.32 -0.01 -17.99
C TYR A 190 0.07 -1.36 -17.29
N ASN A 191 -1.10 -1.98 -17.48
CA ASN A 191 -1.35 -3.33 -16.94
C ASN A 191 -0.45 -4.38 -17.62
N ARG A 192 -0.22 -4.26 -18.94
CA ARG A 192 0.72 -5.13 -19.65
C ARG A 192 2.14 -5.02 -19.11
N GLN A 193 2.60 -3.80 -18.81
CA GLN A 193 3.90 -3.57 -18.17
C GLN A 193 3.96 -4.19 -16.77
N ALA A 194 2.88 -4.07 -15.97
CA ALA A 194 2.79 -4.73 -14.67
C ALA A 194 2.87 -6.26 -14.78
N ILE A 195 2.19 -6.85 -15.78
CA ILE A 195 2.25 -8.30 -16.06
C ILE A 195 3.62 -8.73 -16.55
N ALA A 196 4.28 -7.92 -17.40
CA ALA A 196 5.64 -8.19 -17.85
C ALA A 196 6.62 -8.18 -16.68
N LEU A 197 6.49 -7.22 -15.75
CA LEU A 197 7.26 -7.16 -14.51
C LEU A 197 7.01 -8.40 -13.64
N ALA A 198 5.74 -8.77 -13.46
CA ALA A 198 5.32 -9.95 -12.70
C ALA A 198 5.97 -11.23 -13.23
N LYS A 199 5.94 -11.45 -14.54
CA LYS A 199 6.55 -12.61 -15.20
C LYS A 199 8.08 -12.61 -15.10
N ALA A 200 8.72 -11.44 -15.20
CA ALA A 200 10.17 -11.32 -15.10
C ALA A 200 10.70 -11.69 -13.72
N ILE A 201 10.05 -11.20 -12.66
CA ILE A 201 10.56 -11.32 -11.30
C ILE A 201 10.12 -12.61 -10.62
N HIS A 202 8.92 -13.14 -10.91
CA HIS A 202 8.39 -14.34 -10.26
C HIS A 202 9.37 -15.53 -10.19
N PRO A 203 9.98 -16.02 -11.29
CA PRO A 203 10.89 -17.16 -11.22
C PRO A 203 12.17 -16.89 -10.42
N ARG A 204 12.51 -15.61 -10.17
CA ARG A 204 13.72 -15.18 -9.45
C ARG A 204 13.50 -15.12 -7.95
N PHE A 205 12.29 -14.77 -7.52
CA PHE A 205 11.92 -14.69 -6.11
C PHE A 205 11.44 -16.01 -5.50
N PHE A 206 11.25 -17.07 -6.31
CA PHE A 206 10.81 -18.39 -5.84
C PHE A 206 11.94 -19.42 -5.81
N ILE A 207 12.13 -20.07 -4.66
CA ILE A 207 13.02 -21.23 -4.48
C ILE A 207 12.19 -22.50 -4.50
N GLY A 208 12.61 -23.47 -5.31
CA GLY A 208 11.95 -24.78 -5.38
C GLY A 208 10.53 -24.68 -5.93
N ARG A 209 10.28 -23.79 -6.91
CA ARG A 209 8.96 -23.54 -7.53
C ARG A 209 8.21 -24.82 -7.96
N HIS A 210 8.96 -25.82 -8.44
CA HIS A 210 8.42 -27.10 -8.90
C HIS A 210 8.05 -28.06 -7.76
N LEU A 211 8.41 -27.74 -6.52
CA LEU A 211 8.11 -28.56 -5.34
C LEU A 211 6.72 -28.24 -4.79
N PHE A 212 6.19 -29.13 -3.96
CA PHE A 212 4.89 -28.94 -3.29
C PHE A 212 4.91 -27.80 -2.25
N ARG A 213 6.09 -27.50 -1.69
CA ARG A 213 6.28 -26.48 -0.65
C ARG A 213 7.32 -25.45 -1.11
N PRO A 214 7.03 -24.63 -2.13
CA PRO A 214 7.95 -23.61 -2.59
C PRO A 214 8.21 -22.57 -1.48
N ARG A 215 9.29 -21.82 -1.63
CA ARG A 215 9.66 -20.73 -0.73
C ARG A 215 9.88 -19.46 -1.52
N MET A 216 9.74 -18.32 -0.86
CA MET A 216 10.13 -17.05 -1.43
C MET A 216 11.38 -16.50 -0.77
N VAL A 217 12.09 -15.61 -1.46
CA VAL A 217 13.14 -14.78 -0.86
C VAL A 217 12.67 -13.35 -0.80
N TRP A 218 13.13 -12.61 0.20
CA TRP A 218 12.66 -11.24 0.44
C TRP A 218 13.31 -10.22 -0.51
N LYS A 219 14.59 -10.41 -0.82
CA LYS A 219 15.37 -9.46 -1.63
C LYS A 219 16.32 -10.15 -2.60
N MET A 220 16.31 -9.69 -3.84
CA MET A 220 17.25 -10.06 -4.89
C MET A 220 18.26 -8.95 -5.20
N SER A 221 19.39 -9.30 -5.81
CA SER A 221 20.35 -8.37 -6.41
C SER A 221 19.69 -7.56 -7.55
N MET A 222 20.31 -6.44 -7.94
CA MET A 222 19.77 -5.55 -8.99
C MET A 222 19.54 -6.25 -10.33
N ASP A 223 20.36 -7.25 -10.64
CA ASP A 223 20.30 -8.08 -11.85
C ASP A 223 19.49 -9.38 -11.69
N LEU A 224 18.85 -9.57 -10.53
CA LEU A 224 18.07 -10.76 -10.17
C LEU A 224 18.86 -12.09 -10.23
N SER A 225 20.19 -12.06 -10.16
CA SER A 225 21.02 -13.26 -10.20
C SER A 225 21.11 -13.95 -8.83
N THR A 226 21.04 -13.20 -7.74
CA THR A 226 21.39 -13.68 -6.40
C THR A 226 20.42 -13.18 -5.34
N ALA A 227 20.00 -14.05 -4.41
CA ALA A 227 19.25 -13.64 -3.23
C ALA A 227 20.18 -12.91 -2.25
N LEU A 228 19.91 -11.63 -1.99
CA LEU A 228 20.65 -10.82 -1.01
C LEU A 228 20.12 -11.00 0.40
N VAL A 229 18.82 -11.28 0.53
CA VAL A 229 18.18 -11.62 1.79
C VAL A 229 17.27 -12.82 1.56
N ALA A 230 17.73 -14.00 1.97
CA ALA A 230 17.10 -15.28 1.70
C ALA A 230 15.96 -15.65 2.66
N SER A 231 15.71 -14.83 3.69
CA SER A 231 14.51 -14.97 4.52
C SER A 231 13.27 -14.69 3.66
N GLU A 232 12.13 -15.23 4.08
CA GLU A 232 10.87 -14.95 3.39
C GLU A 232 10.23 -13.69 3.98
N GLY A 233 9.87 -12.72 3.13
CA GLY A 233 9.05 -11.60 3.58
C GLY A 233 7.72 -12.11 4.11
N ASN A 234 7.22 -11.50 5.18
CA ASN A 234 6.01 -12.01 5.81
C ASN A 234 4.79 -11.85 4.88
N LEU A 235 4.67 -10.65 4.30
CA LEU A 235 3.56 -10.23 3.45
C LEU A 235 3.74 -10.59 1.97
N ASP A 236 4.99 -10.74 1.50
CA ASP A 236 5.32 -11.01 0.10
C ASP A 236 4.42 -12.06 -0.59
N PRO A 237 4.09 -13.22 0.04
CA PRO A 237 3.19 -14.18 -0.59
C PRO A 237 1.76 -13.68 -0.77
N VAL A 238 1.24 -12.95 0.22
CA VAL A 238 -0.12 -12.41 0.21
C VAL A 238 -0.22 -11.24 -0.77
N ASP A 239 0.76 -10.34 -0.78
CA ASP A 239 0.80 -9.21 -1.72
C ASP A 239 0.96 -9.68 -3.15
N GLY A 240 1.82 -10.68 -3.38
CA GLY A 240 1.98 -11.34 -4.66
C GLY A 240 0.68 -12.00 -5.12
N PHE A 241 0.02 -12.76 -4.24
CA PHE A 241 -1.25 -13.42 -4.54
C PHE A 241 -2.34 -12.42 -4.94
N VAL A 242 -2.55 -11.37 -4.15
CA VAL A 242 -3.56 -10.35 -4.42
C VAL A 242 -3.23 -9.54 -5.67
N THR A 243 -2.02 -9.01 -5.76
CA THR A 243 -1.62 -8.14 -6.88
C THR A 243 -1.73 -8.89 -8.20
N PHE A 244 -1.22 -10.12 -8.30
CA PHE A 244 -1.26 -10.89 -9.54
C PHE A 244 -2.69 -11.21 -9.97
N ARG A 245 -3.60 -11.46 -9.01
CA ARG A 245 -5.04 -11.62 -9.30
C ARG A 245 -5.66 -10.33 -9.83
N LEU A 246 -5.31 -9.17 -9.28
CA LEU A 246 -5.77 -7.86 -9.79
C LEU A 246 -5.27 -7.59 -11.21
N LEU A 247 -4.00 -7.91 -11.50
CA LEU A 247 -3.43 -7.79 -12.85
C LEU A 247 -4.16 -8.70 -13.85
N GLN A 248 -4.38 -9.96 -13.47
CA GLN A 248 -5.10 -10.93 -14.29
C GLN A 248 -6.56 -10.50 -14.54
N ALA A 249 -7.27 -10.03 -13.50
CA ALA A 249 -8.64 -9.55 -13.64
C ALA A 249 -8.74 -8.38 -14.62
N ALA A 250 -7.81 -7.41 -14.55
CA ALA A 250 -7.76 -6.30 -15.50
C ALA A 250 -7.45 -6.78 -16.94
N ALA A 251 -6.52 -7.72 -17.10
CA ALA A 251 -6.22 -8.32 -18.41
C ALA A 251 -7.45 -9.01 -19.01
N MET A 252 -8.20 -9.76 -18.21
CA MET A 252 -9.45 -10.40 -18.64
C MET A 252 -10.51 -9.37 -19.05
N GLN A 253 -10.69 -8.30 -18.27
CA GLN A 253 -11.62 -7.21 -18.61
C GLN A 253 -11.24 -6.51 -19.92
N MET A 254 -9.95 -6.45 -20.25
CA MET A 254 -9.41 -5.88 -21.49
C MET A 254 -9.37 -6.87 -22.66
N GLY A 255 -9.86 -8.11 -22.48
CA GLY A 255 -9.92 -9.12 -23.54
C GLY A 255 -8.63 -9.92 -23.77
N GLU A 256 -7.65 -9.84 -22.87
CA GLU A 256 -6.35 -10.52 -22.98
C GLU A 256 -6.32 -11.92 -22.36
N GLY A 257 -7.39 -12.31 -21.68
CA GLY A 257 -7.57 -13.64 -21.09
C GLY A 257 -6.77 -13.89 -19.82
N GLU A 258 -6.55 -15.17 -19.51
CA GLU A 258 -5.87 -15.60 -18.29
C GLU A 258 -4.34 -15.64 -18.49
N VAL A 259 -3.60 -14.77 -17.78
CA VAL A 259 -2.19 -14.47 -18.09
C VAL A 259 -1.18 -14.81 -16.99
N LEU A 260 -1.65 -15.07 -15.75
CA LEU A 260 -0.82 -15.26 -14.55
C LEU A 260 -1.27 -16.46 -13.68
N ALA A 261 -2.06 -17.38 -14.23
CA ALA A 261 -2.66 -18.49 -13.47
C ALA A 261 -1.62 -19.32 -12.69
N ASN A 262 -0.48 -19.62 -13.32
CA ASN A 262 0.58 -20.42 -12.71
C ASN A 262 1.26 -19.68 -11.55
N GLU A 263 1.57 -18.40 -11.75
CA GLU A 263 2.17 -17.54 -10.74
C GLU A 263 1.25 -17.39 -9.52
N ILE A 264 -0.05 -17.16 -9.76
CA ILE A 264 -1.07 -17.09 -8.70
C ILE A 264 -1.15 -18.41 -7.91
N ALA A 265 -1.10 -19.55 -8.61
CA ALA A 265 -1.11 -20.87 -7.97
C ALA A 265 0.14 -21.10 -7.11
N ASP A 266 1.30 -20.60 -7.52
CA ASP A 266 2.53 -20.73 -6.75
C ASP A 266 2.51 -19.90 -5.47
N TYR A 267 1.98 -18.67 -5.49
CA TYR A 267 1.75 -17.90 -4.25
C TYR A 267 0.80 -18.61 -3.30
N ARG A 268 -0.29 -19.21 -3.83
CA ARG A 268 -1.23 -19.98 -3.02
C ARG A 268 -0.56 -21.13 -2.28
N LYS A 269 0.33 -21.89 -2.94
CA LYS A 269 1.12 -22.95 -2.29
C LYS A 269 2.00 -22.40 -1.15
N VAL A 270 2.61 -21.22 -1.33
CA VAL A 270 3.43 -20.59 -0.28
C VAL A 270 2.55 -20.18 0.91
N MET A 271 1.39 -19.57 0.66
CA MET A 271 0.42 -19.20 1.70
C MET A 271 -0.05 -20.44 2.49
N GLU A 272 -0.52 -21.49 1.80
CA GLU A 272 -0.95 -22.75 2.43
C GLU A 272 0.15 -23.38 3.30
N ARG A 273 1.39 -23.36 2.80
CA ARG A 273 2.56 -23.89 3.50
C ARG A 273 2.93 -23.06 4.73
N LYS A 274 2.74 -21.73 4.72
CA LYS A 274 2.93 -20.85 5.89
C LYS A 274 1.83 -21.07 6.94
N GLY A 275 0.67 -21.57 6.55
CA GLY A 275 -0.46 -21.83 7.45
C GLY A 275 -1.13 -20.54 7.90
N LYS A 276 -1.64 -20.50 9.13
CA LYS A 276 -2.15 -19.26 9.73
C LYS A 276 -1.05 -18.21 9.67
N HIS A 277 -1.30 -17.13 8.95
CA HIS A 277 -0.30 -16.11 8.69
C HIS A 277 0.21 -15.56 10.03
N PHE A 278 1.53 -15.43 10.17
CA PHE A 278 2.11 -14.79 11.35
C PHE A 278 1.86 -13.29 11.21
N VAL A 279 0.80 -12.77 11.83
CA VAL A 279 0.61 -11.32 11.90
C VAL A 279 1.66 -10.75 12.86
N THR A 280 2.45 -9.77 12.39
CA THR A 280 3.49 -9.15 13.20
C THR A 280 2.89 -8.00 14.03
N SER A 281 3.59 -7.58 15.08
CA SER A 281 3.24 -6.36 15.83
C SER A 281 3.84 -5.08 15.21
N ASP A 282 4.39 -5.15 13.99
CA ASP A 282 4.90 -3.97 13.31
C ASP A 282 3.74 -3.15 12.71
N PRO A 283 3.64 -1.83 12.99
CA PRO A 283 2.52 -1.02 12.49
C PRO A 283 2.38 -1.02 10.96
N LEU A 284 3.50 -0.99 10.23
CA LEU A 284 3.45 -0.96 8.76
C LEU A 284 2.92 -2.29 8.24
N ASP A 285 3.44 -3.40 8.75
CA ASP A 285 3.01 -4.73 8.32
C ASP A 285 1.51 -4.95 8.59
N LEU A 286 1.01 -4.53 9.75
CA LEU A 286 -0.42 -4.58 10.09
C LEU A 286 -1.26 -3.78 9.09
N GLY A 287 -0.83 -2.55 8.81
CA GLY A 287 -1.50 -1.68 7.83
C GLY A 287 -1.51 -2.25 6.43
N MET A 288 -0.36 -2.67 5.94
CA MET A 288 -0.23 -3.24 4.60
C MET A 288 -0.98 -4.56 4.46
N SER A 289 -1.05 -5.36 5.53
CA SER A 289 -1.89 -6.58 5.56
C SER A 289 -3.36 -6.25 5.39
N LEU A 290 -3.90 -5.28 6.13
CA LEU A 290 -5.28 -4.82 5.96
C LEU A 290 -5.52 -4.23 4.57
N TRP A 291 -4.58 -3.43 4.07
CA TRP A 291 -4.64 -2.87 2.73
C TRP A 291 -4.60 -3.96 1.64
N THR A 292 -3.87 -5.05 1.82
CA THR A 292 -3.88 -6.15 0.84
C THR A 292 -5.14 -7.00 0.97
N ALA A 293 -5.56 -7.31 2.20
CA ALA A 293 -6.69 -8.19 2.48
C ALA A 293 -8.06 -7.58 2.09
N HIS A 294 -8.24 -6.25 2.17
CA HIS A 294 -9.56 -5.62 1.93
C HIS A 294 -10.15 -5.92 0.54
N TRP A 295 -9.31 -6.24 -0.45
CA TRP A 295 -9.77 -6.62 -1.80
C TRP A 295 -10.68 -7.86 -1.79
N PHE A 296 -10.42 -8.79 -0.87
CA PHE A 296 -11.08 -10.09 -0.77
C PHE A 296 -11.73 -10.35 0.60
N ALA A 297 -11.59 -9.42 1.55
CA ALA A 297 -12.31 -9.47 2.82
C ALA A 297 -13.82 -9.61 2.58
N GLU A 298 -14.49 -10.41 3.40
CA GLU A 298 -15.90 -10.80 3.29
C GLU A 298 -16.28 -11.59 2.02
N LYS A 299 -15.32 -11.84 1.11
CA LYS A 299 -15.50 -12.66 -0.11
C LYS A 299 -14.78 -14.00 0.00
N GLU A 300 -13.65 -14.04 0.70
CA GLU A 300 -12.81 -15.22 0.86
C GLU A 300 -12.33 -15.38 2.31
N ASP A 301 -12.43 -16.59 2.85
CA ASP A 301 -12.17 -16.87 4.27
C ASP A 301 -10.76 -16.46 4.72
N TRP A 302 -9.74 -16.69 3.88
CA TRP A 302 -8.35 -16.34 4.23
C TRP A 302 -8.17 -14.83 4.45
N ALA A 303 -8.86 -14.00 3.66
CA ALA A 303 -8.75 -12.55 3.74
C ALA A 303 -9.53 -12.02 4.94
N THR A 304 -10.72 -12.56 5.20
CA THR A 304 -11.51 -12.26 6.40
C THR A 304 -10.75 -12.64 7.67
N GLN A 305 -10.15 -13.84 7.72
CA GLN A 305 -9.36 -14.27 8.87
C GLN A 305 -8.14 -13.38 9.09
N LEU A 306 -7.34 -13.11 8.04
CA LEU A 306 -6.17 -12.25 8.15
C LEU A 306 -6.55 -10.84 8.64
N SER A 307 -7.67 -10.30 8.15
CA SER A 307 -8.15 -8.98 8.56
C SER A 307 -8.56 -8.95 10.03
N GLY A 308 -9.23 -10.00 10.51
CA GLY A 308 -9.58 -10.17 11.93
C GLY A 308 -8.34 -10.26 12.83
N GLU A 309 -7.34 -11.07 12.45
CA GLU A 309 -6.08 -11.19 13.19
C GLU A 309 -5.32 -9.84 13.22
N CYS A 310 -5.28 -9.09 12.11
CA CYS A 310 -4.72 -7.73 12.10
C CYS A 310 -5.49 -6.77 13.02
N PHE A 311 -6.81 -6.84 13.07
CA PHE A 311 -7.62 -6.01 13.97
C PHE A 311 -7.30 -6.30 15.44
N GLU A 312 -7.22 -7.58 15.82
CA GLU A 312 -6.87 -7.99 17.19
C GLU A 312 -5.49 -7.44 17.59
N HIS A 313 -4.49 -7.56 16.72
CA HIS A 313 -3.15 -7.04 17.00
C HIS A 313 -3.06 -5.51 17.01
N ILE A 314 -3.85 -4.81 16.18
CA ILE A 314 -3.95 -3.34 16.25
C ILE A 314 -4.56 -2.92 17.58
N TYR A 315 -5.63 -3.59 18.02
CA TYR A 315 -6.25 -3.33 19.31
C TYR A 315 -5.26 -3.58 20.47
N GLU A 316 -4.55 -4.71 20.47
CA GLU A 316 -3.51 -5.01 21.45
C GLU A 316 -2.42 -3.93 21.46
N LEU A 317 -1.88 -3.58 20.29
CA LEU A 317 -0.82 -2.59 20.15
C LEU A 317 -1.24 -1.20 20.65
N PHE A 318 -2.45 -0.76 20.32
CA PHE A 318 -2.90 0.61 20.60
C PHE A 318 -3.54 0.78 21.98
N GLU A 319 -4.35 -0.17 22.43
CA GLU A 319 -5.09 -0.05 23.69
C GLU A 319 -4.38 -0.72 24.87
N ILE A 320 -3.76 -1.88 24.67
CA ILE A 320 -3.06 -2.60 25.75
C ILE A 320 -1.63 -2.09 25.90
N ASP A 321 -0.87 -2.08 24.81
CA ASP A 321 0.54 -1.67 24.78
C ASP A 321 0.75 -0.14 24.75
N ARG A 322 -0.36 0.61 24.65
CA ARG A 322 -0.41 2.07 24.63
C ARG A 322 0.58 2.66 23.63
N TYR A 323 0.75 2.01 22.47
CA TYR A 323 1.81 2.34 21.52
C TYR A 323 1.75 3.81 21.06
N LEU A 324 0.53 4.34 20.81
CA LEU A 324 0.33 5.72 20.37
C LEU A 324 0.61 6.77 21.45
N ASP A 325 0.71 6.39 22.73
CA ASP A 325 1.12 7.28 23.81
C ASP A 325 2.65 7.42 23.90
N ARG A 326 3.40 6.52 23.24
CA ARG A 326 4.86 6.57 23.25
C ARG A 326 5.32 7.83 22.51
N SER A 327 6.45 8.36 22.97
CA SER A 327 7.08 9.52 22.34
C SER A 327 7.39 9.25 20.86
N HIS A 328 7.14 10.24 20.00
CA HIS A 328 7.40 10.18 18.57
C HIS A 328 8.86 9.80 18.21
N LYS A 329 9.83 10.03 19.09
CA LYS A 329 11.24 9.62 18.87
C LYS A 329 11.46 8.10 18.80
N TYR A 330 10.52 7.30 19.29
CA TYR A 330 10.56 5.84 19.27
C TYR A 330 9.57 5.23 18.27
N ARG A 331 9.00 6.08 17.42
CA ARG A 331 7.95 5.75 16.46
C ARG A 331 8.36 6.21 15.08
N LEU A 332 7.82 5.58 14.05
CA LEU A 332 8.13 5.90 12.66
C LEU A 332 6.85 6.29 11.93
N ALA A 333 6.73 7.56 11.58
CA ALA A 333 5.50 8.13 11.02
C ALA A 333 5.00 7.38 9.77
N PHE A 334 5.88 7.07 8.81
CA PHE A 334 5.49 6.33 7.60
C PHE A 334 4.90 4.94 7.90
N ARG A 335 5.35 4.27 8.97
CA ARG A 335 4.83 2.96 9.36
C ARG A 335 3.38 3.07 9.84
N GLU A 336 3.13 4.05 10.69
CA GLU A 336 1.78 4.30 11.22
C GLU A 336 0.84 4.88 10.16
N PHE A 337 1.34 5.67 9.21
CA PHE A 337 0.56 6.09 8.05
C PHE A 337 0.16 4.90 7.18
N GLY A 338 1.01 3.88 7.04
CA GLY A 338 0.63 2.59 6.47
C GLY A 338 -0.52 1.92 7.22
N THR A 339 -0.46 1.90 8.56
CA THR A 339 -1.57 1.43 9.42
C THR A 339 -2.86 2.22 9.15
N CYS A 340 -2.79 3.55 9.21
CA CYS A 340 -3.92 4.44 8.97
C CYS A 340 -4.58 4.18 7.60
N MET A 341 -3.76 4.06 6.55
CA MET A 341 -4.23 3.77 5.19
C MET A 341 -4.95 2.42 5.12
N GLY A 342 -4.33 1.34 5.59
CA GLY A 342 -4.93 0.00 5.55
C GLY A 342 -6.22 -0.11 6.35
N ILE A 343 -6.24 0.50 7.55
CA ILE A 343 -7.43 0.60 8.39
C ILE A 343 -8.57 1.31 7.63
N LYS A 344 -8.29 2.44 6.99
CA LYS A 344 -9.32 3.18 6.24
C LYS A 344 -9.90 2.36 5.10
N CYS A 345 -9.05 1.75 4.26
CA CYS A 345 -9.48 0.86 3.18
C CYS A 345 -10.38 -0.28 3.70
N MET A 346 -9.97 -0.93 4.80
CA MET A 346 -10.77 -2.01 5.41
C MET A 346 -12.11 -1.50 5.95
N SER A 347 -12.11 -0.34 6.62
CA SER A 347 -13.31 0.22 7.24
C SER A 347 -14.38 0.65 6.24
N GLU A 348 -14.03 0.83 4.98
CA GLU A 348 -14.98 1.10 3.89
C GLU A 348 -15.62 -0.17 3.34
N GLN A 349 -14.98 -1.33 3.49
CA GLN A 349 -15.50 -2.63 3.06
C GLN A 349 -16.30 -3.33 4.16
N SER A 350 -15.99 -3.08 5.43
CA SER A 350 -16.60 -3.79 6.56
C SER A 350 -18.11 -3.56 6.68
N THR A 351 -18.86 -4.66 6.76
CA THR A 351 -20.29 -4.69 7.11
C THR A 351 -20.52 -4.58 8.62
N GLU A 352 -19.51 -4.89 9.44
CA GLU A 352 -19.53 -4.74 10.89
C GLU A 352 -19.27 -3.29 11.30
N LYS A 353 -20.36 -2.56 11.57
CA LYS A 353 -20.33 -1.12 11.85
C LYS A 353 -19.53 -0.75 13.09
N GLU A 354 -19.54 -1.58 14.14
CA GLU A 354 -18.84 -1.28 15.40
C GLU A 354 -17.31 -1.38 15.22
N SER A 355 -16.82 -2.49 14.69
CA SER A 355 -15.40 -2.70 14.34
C SER A 355 -14.88 -1.61 13.37
N ALA A 356 -15.71 -1.20 12.40
CA ALA A 356 -15.36 -0.13 11.46
C ALA A 356 -15.25 1.26 12.14
N VAL A 357 -16.00 1.52 13.21
CA VAL A 357 -15.93 2.79 13.96
C VAL A 357 -14.62 2.85 14.76
N ASP A 358 -14.28 1.79 15.49
CA ASP A 358 -13.04 1.75 16.29
C ASP A 358 -11.80 1.91 15.42
N LEU A 359 -11.79 1.22 14.27
CA LEU A 359 -10.78 1.38 13.24
C LEU A 359 -10.63 2.84 12.79
N LYS A 360 -11.72 3.52 12.45
CA LYS A 360 -11.68 4.94 12.05
C LYS A 360 -11.13 5.84 13.15
N VAL A 361 -11.48 5.57 14.41
CA VAL A 361 -10.92 6.29 15.57
C VAL A 361 -9.41 6.11 15.65
N TYR A 362 -8.87 4.91 15.44
CA TYR A 362 -7.42 4.70 15.41
C TYR A 362 -6.73 5.43 14.26
N ALA A 363 -7.33 5.40 13.07
CA ALA A 363 -6.81 6.12 11.91
C ALA A 363 -6.74 7.64 12.17
N ASP A 364 -7.78 8.22 12.79
CA ASP A 364 -7.82 9.64 13.15
C ASP A 364 -6.80 9.96 14.27
N LYS A 365 -6.69 9.11 15.31
CA LYS A 365 -5.66 9.26 16.37
C LYS A 365 -4.24 9.31 15.80
N ILE A 366 -3.92 8.45 14.83
CA ILE A 366 -2.61 8.46 14.15
C ILE A 366 -2.39 9.81 13.46
N LEU A 367 -3.33 10.25 12.61
CA LEU A 367 -3.22 11.50 11.86
C LEU A 367 -3.08 12.72 12.78
N ASP A 368 -3.88 12.76 13.84
CA ASP A 368 -3.84 13.86 14.82
C ASP A 368 -2.51 13.90 15.57
N SER A 369 -1.98 12.75 15.99
CA SER A 369 -0.70 12.67 16.70
C SER A 369 0.48 13.23 15.89
N TRP A 370 0.49 12.97 14.58
CA TRP A 370 1.55 13.43 13.69
C TRP A 370 1.28 14.80 13.05
N ASN A 371 0.10 15.40 13.23
CA ASN A 371 -0.31 16.59 12.49
C ASN A 371 0.67 17.77 12.66
N ILE A 372 1.07 18.07 13.89
CA ILE A 372 2.04 19.16 14.18
C ILE A 372 3.41 18.86 13.57
N TYR A 373 3.85 17.60 13.64
CA TYR A 373 5.11 17.18 13.02
C TYR A 373 5.05 17.35 11.50
N MET A 374 3.95 16.94 10.86
CA MET A 374 3.79 17.04 9.41
C MET A 374 3.73 18.49 8.94
N GLN A 375 2.97 19.36 9.62
CA GLN A 375 2.93 20.80 9.30
C GLN A 375 4.33 21.43 9.30
N LYS A 376 5.17 21.10 10.30
CA LYS A 376 6.56 21.58 10.37
C LYS A 376 7.43 20.91 9.30
N SER A 377 7.28 19.61 9.11
CA SER A 377 8.08 18.82 8.17
C SER A 377 7.87 19.33 6.74
N LEU A 378 6.63 19.56 6.30
CA LEU A 378 6.30 20.02 4.95
C LEU A 378 6.87 21.41 4.63
N ALA A 379 6.95 22.30 5.63
CA ALA A 379 7.53 23.64 5.47
C ALA A 379 9.07 23.65 5.34
N THR A 380 9.76 22.54 5.65
CA THR A 380 11.22 22.46 5.60
C THR A 380 11.73 21.84 4.30
N LYS A 381 12.82 22.41 3.75
CA LYS A 381 13.51 21.84 2.58
C LYS A 381 14.03 20.43 2.91
N MET A 382 13.88 19.52 1.96
CA MET A 382 14.41 18.17 2.07
C MET A 382 15.94 18.21 2.13
N THR A 383 16.53 17.55 3.13
CA THR A 383 17.96 17.24 3.17
C THR A 383 18.16 15.75 2.86
N PRO A 384 19.33 15.34 2.32
CA PRO A 384 19.50 14.05 1.67
C PRO A 384 19.30 12.78 2.52
N ASP A 385 19.29 12.90 3.86
CA ASP A 385 19.48 11.73 4.74
C ASP A 385 18.22 11.14 5.40
N ASP A 386 17.00 11.41 4.94
CA ASP A 386 15.85 11.19 5.82
C ASP A 386 14.74 10.33 5.24
N LEU A 387 14.07 9.57 6.12
CA LEU A 387 12.79 8.87 5.87
C LEU A 387 11.63 9.85 5.55
N ARG A 388 11.92 11.13 5.34
CA ARG A 388 10.94 12.17 5.05
C ARG A 388 10.20 11.93 3.73
N PRO A 389 10.82 11.55 2.60
CA PRO A 389 10.07 11.36 1.37
C PRO A 389 8.99 10.28 1.48
N ILE A 390 9.36 9.10 2.01
CA ILE A 390 8.41 8.02 2.27
C ILE A 390 7.36 8.42 3.31
N THR A 391 7.74 9.19 4.34
CA THR A 391 6.79 9.71 5.33
C THR A 391 5.75 10.65 4.69
N ARG A 392 6.19 11.57 3.82
CA ARG A 392 5.30 12.57 3.20
C ARG A 392 4.35 11.93 2.19
N VAL A 393 4.81 10.98 1.37
CA VAL A 393 3.92 10.29 0.43
C VAL A 393 2.91 9.40 1.15
N MET A 394 3.36 8.69 2.20
CA MET A 394 2.47 7.86 3.01
C MET A 394 1.49 8.71 3.82
N TYR A 395 1.87 9.92 4.23
CA TYR A 395 0.93 10.86 4.85
C TYR A 395 -0.20 11.26 3.91
N ALA A 396 0.11 11.57 2.64
CA ALA A 396 -0.92 11.81 1.63
C ALA A 396 -1.84 10.59 1.49
N SER A 397 -1.28 9.39 1.29
CA SER A 397 -2.09 8.17 1.19
C SER A 397 -2.88 7.86 2.46
N ALA A 398 -2.37 8.20 3.65
CA ALA A 398 -3.11 8.06 4.91
C ALA A 398 -4.26 9.07 5.03
N LEU A 399 -4.11 10.29 4.51
CA LEU A 399 -5.17 11.29 4.49
C LEU A 399 -6.32 10.84 3.59
N LEU A 400 -6.00 10.45 2.36
CA LEU A 400 -6.93 9.97 1.34
C LEU A 400 -6.36 8.71 0.65
N PRO A 401 -6.73 7.50 1.08
CA PRO A 401 -6.15 6.24 0.58
C PRO A 401 -6.34 5.98 -0.92
N GLY A 402 -7.28 6.68 -1.56
CA GLY A 402 -7.70 6.38 -2.94
C GLY A 402 -8.49 5.08 -2.97
N GLY A 403 -9.78 5.17 -3.29
CA GLY A 403 -10.67 4.01 -3.44
C GLY A 403 -10.51 3.30 -4.77
#